data_AF-A0AAW3WIE4-F1
#
_entry.id   AF-A0AAW3WIE4-F1
#
_cell.length_a   1.000
_cell.length_b   1.000
_cell.length_c   1.000
_cell.angle_alpha   90.00
_cell.angle_beta   90.00
_cell.angle_gamma   90.00
#
_symmetry.space_group_name_H-M   'P 1'
#
loop_
_entity.id
_entity.type
_entity.pdbx_description
1 polymer ?
#
loop_
_entity_poly.entity_id
_entity_poly.type
_entity_poly.pdbx_seq_one_letter_code
_entity_poly.pdbx_strand_id
1 'polypeptide(L)'
;MSYIDNCKGCSASVKVASEDIKAMVISIVNSGNFKLVSEETYSKRLQKCGGCKYLEYSTTCMQCGCIVQIRALQREKDCPYSAW
;
A
#
# COMPACT_ATOMS: atom_id res chain seq x y z
N MET A 1 -32.85 -21.77 -7.34
CA MET A 1 -31.59 -21.18 -6.83
C MET A 1 -31.69 -19.67 -6.99
N SER A 2 -31.96 -18.94 -5.91
CA SER A 2 -32.02 -17.48 -5.94
C SER A 2 -30.59 -16.93 -5.89
N TYR A 3 -30.12 -16.30 -6.97
CA TYR A 3 -28.85 -15.59 -6.94
C TYR A 3 -28.98 -14.40 -5.98
N ILE A 4 -28.10 -14.33 -4.98
CA ILE A 4 -28.02 -13.16 -4.10
C ILE A 4 -27.30 -12.07 -4.90
N ASP A 5 -28.06 -11.13 -5.45
CA ASP A 5 -27.58 -9.96 -6.23
C ASP A 5 -26.75 -8.95 -5.42
N ASN A 6 -26.43 -9.25 -4.16
CA ASN A 6 -25.76 -8.31 -3.24
C ASN A 6 -24.47 -8.89 -2.64
N CYS A 7 -23.63 -9.50 -3.48
CA CYS A 7 -22.27 -9.84 -3.08
C CYS A 7 -21.45 -8.53 -2.95
N LYS A 8 -21.05 -8.18 -1.72
CA LYS A 8 -20.18 -7.03 -1.42
C LYS A 8 -18.90 -7.03 -2.27
N GLY A 9 -18.43 -8.18 -2.73
CA GLY A 9 -17.26 -8.30 -3.60
C GLY A 9 -17.55 -7.94 -5.07
N CYS A 10 -18.75 -8.22 -5.58
CA CYS A 10 -19.10 -7.97 -6.99
C CYS A 10 -19.25 -6.47 -7.31
N SER A 11 -19.57 -5.65 -6.32
CA SER A 11 -19.73 -4.20 -6.46
C SER A 11 -18.57 -3.39 -5.88
N ALA A 12 -17.58 -4.03 -5.26
CA ALA A 12 -16.45 -3.33 -4.64
C ALA A 12 -15.41 -2.87 -5.67
N SER A 13 -14.88 -1.67 -5.46
CA SER A 13 -13.69 -1.19 -6.18
C SER A 13 -12.43 -1.57 -5.41
N VAL A 14 -11.42 -2.07 -6.12
CA VAL A 14 -10.08 -2.34 -5.59
C VAL A 14 -9.17 -1.11 -5.62
N LYS A 15 -9.61 -0.01 -6.26
CA LYS A 15 -8.86 1.24 -6.34
C LYS A 15 -9.13 2.08 -5.09
N VAL A 16 -8.07 2.42 -4.38
CA VAL A 16 -8.11 3.30 -3.21
C VAL A 16 -7.74 4.72 -3.65
N ALA A 17 -8.52 5.71 -3.22
CA ALA A 17 -8.22 7.10 -3.51
C ALA A 17 -6.93 7.56 -2.81
N SER A 18 -6.22 8.51 -3.43
CA SER A 18 -4.96 9.00 -2.88
C SER A 18 -5.14 9.71 -1.53
N GLU A 19 -6.31 10.32 -1.29
CA GLU A 19 -6.67 10.96 -0.03
C GLU A 19 -6.82 9.94 1.12
N ASP A 20 -7.48 8.80 0.86
CA ASP A 20 -7.63 7.73 1.84
C ASP A 20 -6.27 7.14 2.23
N ILE A 21 -5.37 6.96 1.26
CA ILE A 21 -4.01 6.48 1.52
C ILE A 21 -3.25 7.47 2.40
N LYS A 22 -3.37 8.78 2.16
CA LYS A 22 -2.76 9.80 3.02
C LYS A 22 -3.32 9.72 4.44
N ALA A 23 -4.63 9.57 4.60
CA ALA A 23 -5.25 9.39 5.91
C ALA A 23 -4.74 8.14 6.64
N MET A 24 -4.59 7.02 5.93
CA MET A 24 -3.98 5.80 6.47
C MET A 24 -2.52 6.01 6.91
N VAL A 25 -1.71 6.69 6.10
CA VAL A 25 -0.32 7.03 6.45
C VAL A 25 -0.28 7.87 7.72
N ILE A 26 -1.09 8.93 7.80
CA ILE A 26 -1.17 9.80 8.99
C ILE A 26 -1.57 9.00 10.22
N SER A 27 -2.57 8.11 10.10
CA SER A 27 -3.01 7.24 11.20
C SER A 27 -1.88 6.35 11.72
N ILE A 28 -1.11 5.74 10.82
CA ILE A 28 0.05 4.91 11.20
C ILE A 28 1.13 5.73 11.90
N VAL A 29 1.45 6.90 11.36
CA VAL A 29 2.45 7.81 11.95
C VAL A 29 2.03 8.21 13.37
N ASN A 30 0.78 8.63 13.54
CA ASN A 30 0.25 9.10 14.82
C ASN A 30 0.05 7.97 15.84
N SER A 31 -0.14 6.73 15.38
CA SER A 31 -0.35 5.59 16.28
C SER A 31 0.85 5.29 17.17
N GLY A 32 2.07 5.65 16.77
CA GLY A 32 3.32 5.32 17.48
C GLY A 32 3.64 3.82 17.59
N ASN A 33 2.77 2.94 17.07
CA ASN A 33 2.87 1.48 17.20
C ASN A 33 3.85 0.85 16.21
N PHE A 34 4.35 1.63 15.25
CA PHE A 34 5.21 1.14 14.19
C PHE A 34 6.57 1.81 14.23
N LYS A 35 7.61 1.00 14.04
CA LYS A 35 8.94 1.49 13.75
C LYS A 35 8.96 2.05 12.33
N LEU A 36 9.02 3.37 12.21
CA LEU A 36 9.03 4.04 10.91
C LEU A 36 10.46 4.28 10.42
N VAL A 37 10.66 4.23 9.11
CA VAL A 37 11.94 4.61 8.48
C VAL A 37 12.11 6.13 8.42
N SER A 38 13.32 6.60 8.11
CA SER A 38 13.55 8.02 7.79
C SER A 38 12.83 8.43 6.51
N GLU A 39 12.53 9.72 6.38
CA GLU A 39 11.93 10.29 5.16
C GLU A 39 12.76 10.00 3.90
N GLU A 40 14.09 10.03 4.03
CA GLU A 40 15.02 9.68 2.95
C GLU A 40 14.83 8.22 2.50
N THR A 41 14.80 7.28 3.45
CA THR A 41 14.58 5.86 3.16
C THR A 41 13.20 5.63 2.56
N TYR A 42 12.18 6.29 3.10
CA TYR A 42 10.82 6.23 2.58
C TYR A 42 10.74 6.68 1.12
N SER A 43 11.34 7.83 0.81
CA SER A 43 11.37 8.40 -0.54
C SER A 43 12.12 7.49 -1.51
N LYS A 44 13.27 6.93 -1.11
CA LYS A 44 14.03 5.95 -1.90
C LYS A 44 13.21 4.69 -2.21
N ARG A 45 12.49 4.16 -1.22
CA ARG A 45 11.63 2.98 -1.38
C ARG A 45 10.49 3.25 -2.36
N LEU A 46 9.82 4.40 -2.23
CA LEU A 46 8.76 4.81 -3.16
C LEU A 46 9.25 5.03 -4.58
N GLN A 47 10.40 5.69 -4.74
CA GLN A 47 11.02 5.90 -6.06
C GLN A 47 11.31 4.56 -6.75
N LYS A 48 11.88 3.59 -6.02
CA LYS A 48 12.10 2.24 -6.55
C LYS A 48 10.81 1.53 -6.94
N CYS A 49 9.76 1.65 -6.11
CA CYS A 49 8.44 1.10 -6.43
C CYS A 49 7.82 1.75 -7.68
N GLY A 50 8.00 3.06 -7.87
CA GLY A 50 7.42 3.81 -9.00
C GLY A 50 7.83 3.29 -10.38
N GLY A 51 9.00 2.65 -10.50
CA GLY A 51 9.46 1.99 -11.73
C GLY A 51 9.21 0.47 -11.78
N CYS A 52 8.53 -0.09 -10.79
CA CYS A 52 8.36 -1.54 -10.66
C CYS A 52 7.22 -2.06 -11.54
N LYS A 53 7.48 -3.12 -12.33
CA LYS A 53 6.47 -3.80 -13.17
C LYS A 53 5.30 -4.43 -12.40
N TYR A 54 5.40 -4.52 -11.07
CA TYR A 54 4.36 -5.08 -10.22
C TYR A 54 3.56 -4.00 -9.48
N LEU A 55 3.82 -2.72 -9.72
CA LEU A 55 3.04 -1.63 -9.13
C LEU A 55 1.81 -1.38 -9.98
N GLU A 56 0.63 -1.67 -9.43
CA GLU A 56 -0.65 -1.38 -10.06
C GLU A 56 -1.33 -0.18 -9.39
N TYR A 57 -2.08 0.58 -10.19
CA TYR A 57 -2.81 1.77 -9.76
C TYR A 57 -1.96 2.84 -9.06
N SER A 58 -0.64 2.82 -9.25
CA SER A 58 0.35 3.68 -8.57
C SER A 58 0.36 3.53 -7.04
N THR A 59 -0.30 2.51 -6.50
CA THR A 59 -0.53 2.38 -5.05
C THR A 59 -0.37 0.95 -4.54
N THR A 60 -0.69 -0.08 -5.32
CA THR A 60 -0.77 -1.46 -4.84
C THR A 60 0.31 -2.33 -5.46
N CYS A 61 1.05 -3.05 -4.63
CA CYS A 61 2.02 -4.05 -5.11
C CYS A 61 1.32 -5.38 -5.42
N MET A 62 1.44 -5.88 -6.65
CA MET A 62 0.88 -7.16 -7.09
C MET A 62 1.60 -8.39 -6.57
N GLN A 63 2.77 -8.25 -5.94
CA GLN A 63 3.47 -9.37 -5.30
C GLN A 63 2.97 -9.65 -3.88
N CYS A 64 2.48 -8.64 -3.16
CA CYS A 64 2.04 -8.80 -1.77
C CYS A 64 0.66 -8.20 -1.45
N GLY A 65 -0.01 -7.57 -2.41
CA GLY A 65 -1.31 -6.92 -2.23
C GLY A 65 -1.30 -5.67 -1.34
N CYS A 66 -0.14 -5.21 -0.87
CA CYS A 66 -0.05 -4.09 0.06
C CYS A 66 -0.05 -2.74 -0.66
N ILE A 67 -0.59 -1.72 0.00
CA ILE A 67 -0.39 -0.31 -0.38
C ILE A 67 1.09 0.07 -0.16
N VAL A 68 1.78 0.51 -1.22
CA VAL A 68 3.24 0.71 -1.20
C VAL A 68 3.65 1.87 -0.31
N GLN A 69 2.83 2.92 -0.20
CA GLN A 69 3.00 4.05 0.72
C GLN A 69 3.01 3.59 2.17
N ILE A 70 2.15 2.63 2.52
CA ILE A 70 2.09 2.09 3.87
C ILE A 70 3.27 1.16 4.13
N ARG A 71 3.58 0.27 3.17
CA ARG A 71 4.66 -0.71 3.32
C ARG A 71 6.03 -0.04 3.39
N ALA A 72 6.30 0.94 2.52
CA ALA A 72 7.59 1.62 2.46
C ALA A 72 7.92 2.39 3.75
N LEU A 73 6.89 2.86 4.47
CA LEU A 73 7.03 3.61 5.72
C LEU A 73 7.54 2.75 6.89
N GLN A 74 7.24 1.45 6.89
CA GLN A 74 7.54 0.55 8.01
C GLN A 74 8.98 0.00 7.91
N ARG A 75 9.77 0.18 8.96
CA ARG A 75 11.17 -0.29 9.06
C ARG A 75 11.29 -1.80 8.92
N GLU A 76 10.36 -2.53 9.50
CA GLU A 76 10.37 -4.00 9.55
C GLU A 76 9.83 -4.66 8.27
N LYS A 77 9.53 -3.87 7.23
CA LYS A 77 9.00 -4.37 5.96
C LYS A 77 10.00 -4.16 4.83
N ASP A 78 10.31 -5.25 4.16
CA ASP A 78 11.13 -5.27 2.94
C ASP A 78 10.29 -5.48 1.68
N CYS A 79 10.91 -5.30 0.52
CA CYS A 79 10.28 -5.62 -0.75
C CYS A 79 10.03 -7.13 -0.86
N PRO A 80 8.82 -7.60 -1.23
CA PRO A 80 8.60 -9.02 -1.53
C PRO A 80 9.42 -9.50 -2.74
N TYR A 81 9.83 -8.57 -3.61
CA TYR A 81 10.70 -8.82 -4.76
C TYR A 81 12.16 -8.41 -4.52
N SER A 82 12.53 -8.13 -3.26
CA SER A 82 13.88 -7.73 -2.84
C SER A 82 14.48 -6.53 -3.60
N ALA A 83 13.64 -5.62 -4.10
CA ALA A 83 14.08 -4.44 -4.86
C ALA A 83 14.62 -3.30 -4.00
N TRP A 84 14.33 -3.30 -2.69
CA TRP A 84 14.85 -2.34 -1.70
C TRP A 84 15.13 -2.99 -0.36
#